data_AF-Q9RDZ9-F1
#
_entry.id   AF-Q9RDZ9-F1
#
_cell.length_a   1.000
_cell.length_b   1.000
_cell.length_c   1.000
_cell.angle_alpha   90.00
_cell.angle_beta   90.00
_cell.angle_gamma   90.00
#
_symmetry.space_group_name_H-M   'P 1'
#
loop_
_entity.id
_entity.type
_entity.pdbx_description
1 polymer ?
#
loop_
_entity_poly.entity_id
_entity_poly.type
_entity_poly.pdbx_seq_one_letter_code
_entity_poly.pdbx_strand_id
1 'polypeptide(L)'
;MGDPVPTVKFLGLTFNIANDISVIVTCLIVFLFVFLLSRHLTMKPKGGQNVLEWLIEFTNGIVKGSIKGNEASNFGLYAFTLFLFIFIANQLGLFIHVQVGQYTYLKSPTA
;
A
#
# COMPACT_ATOMS: atom_id res chain seq x y z
N MET A 1 -17.83 -17.64 3.54
CA MET A 1 -19.17 -17.09 3.87
C MET A 1 -18.99 -15.58 3.83
N GLY A 2 -19.29 -14.95 2.70
CA GLY A 2 -18.99 -13.55 2.47
C GLY A 2 -20.07 -12.69 3.11
N ASP A 3 -19.70 -11.92 4.12
CA ASP A 3 -20.57 -10.88 4.67
C ASP A 3 -21.04 -9.96 3.52
N PRO A 4 -22.31 -9.55 3.48
CA PRO A 4 -22.80 -8.68 2.43
C PRO A 4 -21.97 -7.38 2.43
N VAL A 5 -21.43 -7.06 1.25
CA VAL A 5 -20.60 -5.88 1.04
C VAL A 5 -21.49 -4.75 0.53
N PRO A 6 -21.46 -3.54 1.13
CA PRO A 6 -22.26 -2.43 0.65
C PRO A 6 -21.81 -2.03 -0.76
N THR A 7 -22.75 -2.07 -1.71
CA THR A 7 -22.51 -1.63 -3.08
C THR A 7 -23.37 -0.43 -3.42
N VAL A 8 -22.82 0.53 -4.15
CA VAL A 8 -23.55 1.69 -4.67
C VAL A 8 -23.45 1.75 -6.18
N LYS A 9 -24.57 2.07 -6.83
CA LYS A 9 -24.59 2.32 -8.26
C LYS A 9 -24.43 3.82 -8.50
N PHE A 10 -23.36 4.20 -9.17
CA PHE A 10 -23.08 5.58 -9.56
C PHE A 10 -22.75 5.63 -11.05
N LEU A 11 -23.46 6.46 -11.81
CA LEU A 11 -23.30 6.61 -13.27
C LEU A 11 -23.36 5.27 -14.06
N GLY A 12 -24.17 4.31 -13.60
CA GLY A 12 -24.29 2.99 -14.23
C GLY A 12 -23.18 2.00 -13.86
N LEU A 13 -22.18 2.41 -13.07
CA LEU A 13 -21.13 1.56 -12.53
C LEU A 13 -21.49 1.12 -11.10
N THR A 14 -21.16 -0.11 -10.75
CA THR A 14 -21.38 -0.66 -9.41
C THR A 14 -20.07 -0.61 -8.63
N PHE A 15 -20.07 0.14 -7.54
CA PHE A 15 -18.91 0.34 -6.67
C PHE A 15 -19.03 -0.50 -5.41
N ASN A 16 -17.93 -1.14 -5.01
CA ASN A 16 -17.85 -1.88 -3.76
C ASN A 16 -17.24 -0.95 -2.71
N ILE A 17 -18.12 -0.36 -1.87
CA ILE A 17 -17.71 0.68 -0.92
C ILE A 17 -16.66 0.16 0.04
N ALA A 18 -16.77 -1.10 0.49
CA ALA A 18 -15.79 -1.64 1.42
C ALA A 18 -14.40 -1.73 0.79
N ASN A 19 -14.33 -2.15 -0.47
CA ASN A 19 -13.06 -2.20 -1.19
C ASN A 19 -12.52 -0.79 -1.47
N ASP A 20 -13.38 0.12 -1.95
CA ASP A 20 -12.99 1.48 -2.31
C ASP A 20 -12.45 2.24 -1.09
N ILE A 21 -13.12 2.16 0.05
CA ILE A 21 -12.65 2.75 1.31
C ILE A 21 -11.34 2.09 1.75
N SER A 22 -11.23 0.76 1.68
CA SER A 22 -10.02 0.05 2.11
C SER A 22 -8.80 0.43 1.26
N VAL A 23 -8.99 0.62 -0.06
CA VAL A 23 -7.94 1.14 -0.95
C VAL A 23 -7.53 2.56 -0.55
N ILE A 24 -8.49 3.46 -0.32
CA ILE A 24 -8.20 4.85 0.08
C ILE A 24 -7.45 4.90 1.41
N VAL A 25 -7.88 4.11 2.40
CA VAL A 25 -7.20 4.01 3.71
C VAL A 25 -5.78 3.49 3.55
N THR A 26 -5.57 2.46 2.73
CA THR A 26 -4.24 1.91 2.45
C THR A 26 -3.34 2.98 1.81
N CYS A 27 -3.82 3.67 0.78
CA CYS A 27 -3.10 4.77 0.12
C CYS A 27 -2.71 5.87 1.11
N LEU A 28 -3.62 6.26 2.00
CA LEU A 28 -3.38 7.28 3.01
C LEU A 28 -2.29 6.85 4.01
N ILE A 29 -2.33 5.59 4.47
CA ILE A 29 -1.32 5.05 5.39
C ILE A 29 0.05 4.97 4.73
N VAL A 30 0.13 4.44 3.50
CA VAL A 30 1.36 4.39 2.69
C VAL A 30 1.94 5.80 2.51
N PHE A 31 1.10 6.77 2.14
CA PHE A 31 1.52 8.16 1.97
C PHE A 31 2.06 8.76 3.27
N LEU A 32 1.32 8.64 4.39
CA LEU A 32 1.76 9.14 5.68
C LEU A 32 3.06 8.47 6.15
N PHE A 33 3.19 7.17 5.96
CA PHE A 33 4.41 6.42 6.31
C PHE A 33 5.63 6.98 5.57
N VAL A 34 5.56 7.10 4.25
CA VAL A 34 6.68 7.63 3.44
C VAL A 34 6.93 9.10 3.77
N PHE A 35 5.88 9.90 3.92
CA PHE A 35 5.99 11.32 4.23
C PHE A 35 6.66 11.56 5.60
N LEU A 36 6.26 10.82 6.63
CA LEU A 36 6.83 10.96 7.97
C LEU A 36 8.29 10.51 8.03
N LEU A 37 8.64 9.40 7.38
CA LEU A 37 10.02 8.90 7.37
C LEU A 37 10.97 9.75 6.50
N SER A 38 10.45 10.50 5.52
CA SER A 38 11.23 11.39 4.65
C SER A 38 11.40 12.83 5.16
N ARG A 39 10.77 13.23 6.27
CA ARG A 39 10.84 14.63 6.77
C ARG A 39 12.23 15.11 7.20
N HIS A 40 13.15 14.20 7.53
CA HIS A 40 14.45 14.54 8.10
C HIS A 40 15.60 13.81 7.40
N LEU A 41 15.70 13.97 6.08
CA LEU A 41 16.81 13.40 5.31
C LEU A 41 18.13 14.09 5.67
N THR A 42 19.09 13.28 6.11
CA THR A 42 20.42 13.72 6.53
C THR A 42 21.49 12.92 5.79
N MET A 43 22.66 13.54 5.56
CA MET A 43 23.79 12.90 4.86
C MET A 43 24.33 11.66 5.56
N LYS A 44 24.22 11.60 6.90
CA LYS A 44 24.47 10.39 7.68
C LYS A 44 23.11 9.89 8.18
N PRO A 45 22.54 8.85 7.58
CA PRO A 45 21.18 8.42 7.88
C PRO A 45 21.05 8.01 9.34
N LYS A 46 19.96 8.42 9.98
CA LYS A 46 19.64 8.10 11.39
C LYS A 46 18.16 7.77 11.55
N GLY A 47 17.86 6.78 12.38
CA GLY A 47 16.50 6.44 12.81
C GLY A 47 15.60 6.02 11.66
N GLY A 48 14.50 6.75 11.44
CA GLY A 48 13.47 6.43 10.44
C GLY A 48 13.94 6.48 8.99
N GLN A 49 14.94 7.30 8.68
CA GLN A 49 15.55 7.35 7.34
C GLN A 49 16.16 5.99 6.96
N ASN A 50 16.80 5.28 7.91
CA ASN A 50 17.40 3.97 7.64
C ASN A 50 16.35 2.95 7.19
N VAL A 51 15.14 3.02 7.73
CA VAL A 51 14.04 2.12 7.34
C VAL A 51 13.61 2.41 5.91
N LEU A 52 13.46 3.69 5.57
CA LEU A 52 13.06 4.10 4.22
C LEU A 52 14.13 3.75 3.18
N GLU A 53 15.40 4.02 3.47
CA GLU A 53 16.52 3.68 2.60
C GLU A 53 16.64 2.15 2.42
N TRP A 54 16.55 1.39 3.50
CA TRP A 54 16.58 -0.06 3.45
C TRP A 54 15.45 -0.63 2.57
N LEU A 55 14.23 -0.10 2.66
CA LEU A 55 13.11 -0.51 1.81
C LEU A 55 13.35 -0.16 0.32
N ILE A 56 13.90 1.01 0.03
CA ILE A 56 14.23 1.44 -1.34
C ILE A 56 15.34 0.54 -1.90
N GLU A 57 16.38 0.24 -1.12
CA GLU A 57 17.48 -0.63 -1.54
C GLU A 57 17.01 -2.07 -1.77
N PHE A 58 16.17 -2.59 -0.88
CA PHE A 58 15.56 -3.92 -1.01
C PHE A 58 14.75 -4.04 -2.30
N THR A 59 13.83 -3.09 -2.53
CA THR A 59 12.96 -3.10 -3.71
C THR A 59 13.74 -2.89 -5.01
N ASN A 60 14.72 -1.97 -5.02
CA ASN A 60 15.63 -1.80 -6.15
C ASN A 60 16.49 -3.05 -6.41
N GLY A 61 16.88 -3.78 -5.36
CA GLY A 61 17.59 -5.06 -5.47
C GLY A 61 16.77 -6.11 -6.23
N ILE A 62 15.47 -6.21 -5.93
CA ILE A 62 14.54 -7.10 -6.64
C ILE A 62 14.44 -6.71 -8.12
N VAL A 63 14.29 -5.41 -8.42
CA VAL A 63 14.13 -4.93 -9.80
C VAL A 63 15.40 -5.19 -10.60
N LYS A 64 16.58 -4.87 -10.06
CA LYS A 64 17.87 -5.10 -10.74
C LYS A 64 18.17 -6.58 -10.94
N GLY A 65 17.71 -7.45 -10.04
CA GLY A 65 17.80 -8.90 -10.21
C GLY A 65 16.88 -9.45 -11.30
N SER A 66 15.79 -8.74 -11.61
CA SER A 66 14.74 -9.22 -12.51
C SER A 66 14.82 -8.60 -13.92
N ILE A 67 15.18 -7.32 -14.02
CA ILE A 67 15.27 -6.56 -15.27
C ILE A 67 16.75 -6.44 -15.67
N LYS A 68 17.09 -6.89 -16.88
CA LYS A 68 18.44 -6.77 -17.43
C LYS A 68 18.66 -5.40 -18.04
N GLY A 69 19.81 -4.80 -17.76
CA GLY A 69 20.26 -3.54 -18.37
C GLY A 69 19.89 -2.28 -17.58
N ASN A 70 20.13 -1.12 -18.19
CA ASN A 70 20.02 0.19 -17.52
C ASN A 70 18.57 0.62 -17.24
N GLU A 71 17.60 -0.06 -17.84
CA GLU A 71 16.16 0.23 -17.67
C GLU A 71 15.64 -0.13 -16.27
N ALA A 72 16.35 -0.98 -15.51
CA ALA A 72 15.95 -1.37 -14.15
C ALA A 72 15.79 -0.16 -13.20
N SER A 73 16.59 0.90 -13.39
CA SER A 73 16.51 2.11 -12.56
C SER A 73 15.20 2.88 -12.76
N ASN A 74 14.58 2.78 -13.94
CA ASN A 74 13.35 3.49 -14.27
C ASN A 74 12.14 2.92 -13.51
N PHE A 75 12.20 1.65 -13.09
CA PHE A 75 11.12 0.97 -12.37
C PHE A 75 11.27 0.98 -10.85
N GLY A 76 12.37 1.54 -10.31
CA GLY A 76 12.66 1.51 -8.88
C GLY A 76 11.56 2.13 -8.01
N LEU A 77 11.12 3.34 -8.36
CA LEU A 77 10.05 4.03 -7.64
C LEU A 77 8.70 3.30 -7.74
N TYR A 78 8.41 2.74 -8.92
CA TYR A 78 7.18 1.96 -9.15
C TYR A 78 7.17 0.70 -8.29
N ALA A 79 8.26 -0.06 -8.30
CA ALA A 79 8.40 -1.27 -7.50
C ALA A 79 8.34 -0.96 -6.00
N PHE A 80 9.02 0.10 -5.54
CA PHE A 80 8.95 0.57 -4.17
C PHE A 80 7.50 0.87 -3.74
N THR A 81 6.78 1.66 -4.54
CA THR A 81 5.39 2.06 -4.24
C THR A 81 4.45 0.86 -4.22
N LEU A 82 4.53 -0.01 -5.23
CA LEU A 82 3.72 -1.22 -5.31
C LEU A 82 3.98 -2.17 -4.14
N PHE A 83 5.25 -2.40 -3.83
CA PHE A 83 5.64 -3.27 -2.72
C PHE A 83 5.05 -2.74 -1.42
N LEU A 84 5.24 -1.45 -1.13
CA LEU A 84 4.73 -0.84 0.10
C LEU A 84 3.21 -0.90 0.17
N PHE A 85 2.52 -0.62 -0.95
CA PHE A 85 1.07 -0.69 -1.02
C PHE A 85 0.55 -2.10 -0.73
N ILE A 86 1.07 -3.11 -1.40
CA ILE A 86 0.65 -4.50 -1.22
C ILE A 86 0.97 -4.99 0.20
N PHE A 87 2.16 -4.65 0.70
CA PHE A 87 2.56 -5.00 2.06
C PHE A 87 1.59 -4.43 3.09
N ILE A 88 1.30 -3.13 3.03
CA ILE A 88 0.36 -2.49 3.97
C ILE A 88 -1.06 -3.01 3.77
N ALA A 89 -1.54 -3.17 2.53
CA ALA A 89 -2.87 -3.70 2.24
C ALA A 89 -3.09 -5.07 2.91
N ASN A 90 -2.11 -5.97 2.77
CA ASN A 90 -2.19 -7.31 3.36
C ASN A 90 -2.18 -7.27 4.90
N GLN A 91 -1.37 -6.39 5.51
CA GLN A 91 -1.36 -6.25 6.97
C GLN A 91 -2.66 -5.65 7.49
N LEU A 92 -3.22 -4.64 6.81
CA LEU A 92 -4.53 -4.10 7.15
C LEU A 92 -5.62 -5.15 7.04
N GLY A 93 -5.53 -6.05 6.06
CA GLY A 93 -6.43 -7.20 5.93
C GLY A 93 -6.43 -8.15 7.14
N LEU A 94 -5.30 -8.26 7.85
CA LEU A 94 -5.18 -9.08 9.06
C LEU A 94 -5.61 -8.34 10.32
N PHE A 95 -5.26 -7.06 10.44
CA PHE A 95 -5.49 -6.28 11.66
C PHE A 95 -6.83 -5.56 11.70
N ILE A 96 -7.42 -5.25 10.55
CA ILE A 96 -8.62 -4.42 10.43
C ILE A 96 -9.72 -5.23 9.76
N HIS A 97 -10.66 -5.68 10.58
CA HIS A 97 -11.95 -6.19 10.14
C HIS A 97 -13.04 -5.43 10.87
N VAL A 98 -13.64 -4.43 10.21
CA VAL A 98 -14.70 -3.62 10.80
C VAL A 98 -16.03 -4.02 10.17
N GLN A 99 -16.82 -4.73 10.97
CA GLN A 99 -18.18 -5.14 10.66
C GLN A 99 -19.16 -4.31 11.49
N VAL A 100 -20.15 -3.71 10.84
CA VAL A 100 -21.23 -2.98 11.51
C VAL A 100 -22.55 -3.59 11.08
N GLY A 101 -23.20 -4.28 12.01
CA GLY A 101 -24.40 -5.07 11.72
C GLY A 101 -24.06 -6.29 10.86
N GLN A 102 -24.75 -6.45 9.72
CA GLN A 102 -24.48 -7.53 8.77
C GLN A 102 -23.48 -7.13 7.69
N TYR A 103 -23.09 -5.86 7.59
CA TYR A 103 -22.26 -5.36 6.50
C TYR A 103 -20.81 -5.14 6.93
N THR A 104 -19.88 -5.58 6.09
CA THR A 104 -18.44 -5.36 6.28
C THR A 104 -18.02 -4.11 5.52
N TYR A 105 -17.43 -3.14 6.23
CA TYR A 105 -17.07 -1.83 5.67
C TYR A 105 -15.56 -1.68 5.46
N LEU A 106 -14.74 -2.41 6.21
CA LEU A 106 -13.30 -2.43 6.05
C LEU A 106 -12.81 -3.87 6.08
N LYS A 107 -12.11 -4.26 5.02
CA LYS A 107 -11.45 -5.56 4.85
C LYS A 107 -10.19 -5.37 4.01
N SER A 108 -9.40 -6.43 3.81
CA SER A 108 -8.22 -6.32 2.94
C SER A 108 -8.62 -5.82 1.54
N PRO A 109 -7.95 -4.80 0.99
CA PRO A 109 -8.14 -4.40 -0.42
C PRO A 109 -7.71 -5.48 -1.41
N THR A 110 -6.93 -6.47 -0.95
CA THR A 110 -6.41 -7.58 -1.74
C THR A 110 -7.23 -8.87 -1.60
N ALA A 111 -8.31 -8.88 -0.80
CA ALA A 111 -9.14 -10.06 -0.50
C ALA A 111 -10.51 -10.05 -1.18
#